data_AF-Q9ZIW9-F1
#
_entry.id   AF-Q9ZIW9-F1
#
_cell.length_a   1.000
_cell.length_b   1.000
_cell.length_c   1.000
_cell.angle_alpha   90.00
_cell.angle_beta   90.00
_cell.angle_gamma   90.00
#
_symmetry.space_group_name_H-M   'P 1'
#
loop_
_entity.id
_entity.type
_entity.pdbx_description
1 polymer ?
#
loop_
_entity_poly.entity_id
_entity_poly.type
_entity_poly.pdbx_seq_one_letter_code
_entity_poly.pdbx_strand_id
1 'polypeptide(L)'
;MAVVVKVVNGKIQEFENGSYRRTYGSNIVAADTDGHIVAAVTANGKVEEYENGHYRRTYGSNAVNVQVSGGIVAVTTSKGKVEEYKNGIHKRTY
;
A
#
# COMPACT_ATOMS: atom_id res chain seq x y z
N MET A 1 -0.32 -7.28 -17.48
CA MET A 1 0.46 -6.04 -17.41
C MET A 1 1.27 -6.08 -16.12
N ALA A 2 2.57 -5.86 -16.16
CA ALA A 2 3.40 -5.95 -14.95
C ALA A 2 3.60 -4.56 -14.36
N VAL A 3 3.01 -4.31 -13.20
CA VAL A 3 3.23 -3.08 -12.42
C VAL A 3 4.09 -3.43 -11.23
N VAL A 4 5.12 -2.61 -10.99
CA VAL A 4 6.00 -2.72 -9.83
C VAL A 4 6.04 -1.36 -9.15
N VAL A 5 5.98 -1.35 -7.83
CA VAL A 5 6.14 -0.14 -7.03
C VAL A 5 7.42 -0.19 -6.21
N LYS A 6 8.03 0.97 -6.01
CA LYS A 6 9.17 1.15 -5.11
C LYS A 6 8.95 2.37 -4.24
N VAL A 7 9.38 2.30 -2.99
CA VAL A 7 9.38 3.46 -2.10
C VAL A 7 10.76 4.12 -2.16
N VAL A 8 10.82 5.39 -2.58
CA VAL A 8 12.05 6.18 -2.70
C VAL A 8 11.81 7.55 -2.09
N ASN A 9 12.63 7.95 -1.11
CA ASN A 9 12.53 9.24 -0.42
C ASN A 9 11.12 9.58 0.08
N GLY A 10 10.42 8.61 0.69
CA GLY A 10 9.08 8.82 1.23
C GLY A 10 7.97 8.89 0.20
N LYS A 11 8.23 8.53 -1.07
CA LYS A 11 7.24 8.53 -2.15
C LYS A 11 7.21 7.18 -2.87
N ILE A 12 6.08 6.87 -3.48
CA ILE A 12 5.89 5.68 -4.32
C ILE A 12 6.31 6.04 -5.74
N GLN A 13 7.20 5.26 -6.33
CA GLN A 13 7.51 5.25 -7.75
C GLN A 13 6.86 4.03 -8.38
N GLU A 14 6.03 4.25 -9.39
CA GLU A 14 5.34 3.20 -10.14
C GLU A 14 6.05 2.96 -11.47
N PHE A 15 6.32 1.69 -11.76
CA PHE A 15 6.94 1.22 -12.99
C PHE A 15 5.98 0.28 -13.71
N GLU A 16 5.80 0.51 -15.00
CA GLU A 16 4.97 -0.34 -15.86
C GLU A 16 5.86 -0.98 -16.92
N ASN A 17 5.90 -2.32 -16.95
CA ASN A 17 6.76 -3.10 -17.82
C ASN A 17 8.25 -2.67 -17.74
N GLY A 18 8.71 -2.28 -16.54
CA GLY A 18 10.08 -1.84 -16.29
C GLY A 18 10.35 -0.34 -16.52
N SER A 19 9.45 0.38 -17.16
CA SER A 19 9.58 1.82 -17.41
C SER A 19 8.96 2.64 -16.28
N TYR A 20 9.66 3.69 -15.84
CA TYR A 20 9.11 4.65 -14.88
C TYR A 20 7.85 5.29 -15.45
N ARG A 21 6.76 5.28 -14.68
CA ARG A 21 5.46 5.83 -15.08
C ARG A 21 5.14 7.12 -14.34
N ARG A 22 5.23 7.12 -13.00
CA ARG A 22 4.89 8.27 -12.15
C ARG A 22 5.40 8.11 -10.71
N THR A 23 5.32 9.21 -9.96
CA THR A 23 5.60 9.25 -8.52
C THR A 23 4.41 9.86 -7.77
N TYR A 24 4.00 9.28 -6.65
CA TYR A 24 2.90 9.77 -5.82
C TYR A 24 3.05 9.37 -4.35
N GLY A 25 2.10 9.81 -3.52
CA GLY A 25 2.14 9.62 -2.07
C GLY A 25 3.15 10.54 -1.37
N SER A 26 3.09 10.55 -0.04
CA SER A 26 3.99 11.33 0.81
C SER A 26 4.20 10.62 2.15
N ASN A 27 5.40 10.72 2.69
CA ASN A 27 5.81 10.07 3.94
C ASN A 27 5.57 8.55 3.93
N ILE A 28 5.77 7.89 2.79
CA ILE A 28 5.56 6.44 2.64
C ILE A 28 6.79 5.68 3.12
N VAL A 29 6.57 4.62 3.91
CA VAL A 29 7.63 3.75 4.45
C VAL A 29 7.61 2.34 3.85
N ALA A 30 6.46 1.89 3.37
CA ALA A 30 6.29 0.61 2.68
C ALA A 30 5.14 0.73 1.66
N ALA A 31 5.21 -0.01 0.55
CA ALA A 31 4.13 -0.08 -0.41
C ALA A 31 4.16 -1.41 -1.17
N ASP A 32 2.99 -1.88 -1.59
CA ASP A 32 2.84 -3.08 -2.39
C ASP A 32 1.67 -2.96 -3.37
N THR A 33 1.65 -3.78 -4.43
CA THR A 33 0.63 -3.72 -5.49
C THR A 33 0.29 -5.11 -6.03
N ASP A 34 -0.99 -5.32 -6.33
CA ASP A 34 -1.46 -6.47 -7.13
C ASP A 34 -1.64 -6.14 -8.62
N GLY A 35 -1.15 -4.97 -9.04
CA GLY A 35 -1.29 -4.43 -10.39
C GLY A 35 -2.55 -3.61 -10.64
N HIS A 36 -3.55 -3.68 -9.76
CA HIS A 36 -4.78 -2.87 -9.88
C HIS A 36 -4.79 -1.73 -8.86
N ILE A 37 -4.46 -2.04 -7.61
CA ILE A 37 -4.34 -1.06 -6.53
C ILE A 37 -2.91 -1.05 -6.00
N VAL A 38 -2.54 0.06 -5.37
CA VAL A 38 -1.32 0.19 -4.59
C VAL A 38 -1.70 0.52 -3.16
N ALA A 39 -1.31 -0.32 -2.22
CA ALA A 39 -1.46 -0.02 -0.80
C ALA A 39 -0.12 0.46 -0.26
N ALA A 40 -0.14 1.51 0.55
CA ALA A 40 1.06 2.15 1.07
C ALA A 40 0.92 2.47 2.56
N VAL A 41 1.95 2.16 3.32
CA VAL A 41 2.06 2.51 4.74
C VAL A 41 2.73 3.87 4.85
N THR A 42 2.07 4.80 5.52
CA THR A 42 2.61 6.11 5.90
C THR A 42 3.49 5.99 7.14
N ALA A 43 4.41 6.93 7.34
CA ALA A 43 5.26 7.02 8.53
C ALA A 43 4.47 7.19 9.83
N ASN A 44 3.22 7.66 9.75
CA ASN A 44 2.30 7.76 10.89
C ASN A 44 1.56 6.43 11.19
N GLY A 45 1.91 5.35 10.50
CA GLY A 45 1.32 4.03 10.69
C GLY A 45 -0.10 3.88 10.15
N LYS A 46 -0.52 4.73 9.21
CA LYS A 46 -1.77 4.53 8.45
C LYS A 46 -1.51 3.88 7.10
N VAL A 47 -2.51 3.22 6.55
CA VAL A 47 -2.49 2.64 5.20
C VAL A 47 -3.31 3.51 4.26
N GLU A 48 -2.75 3.83 3.11
CA GLU A 48 -3.39 4.55 2.01
C GLU A 48 -3.49 3.65 0.79
N GLU A 49 -4.66 3.61 0.15
CA GLU A 49 -4.83 2.95 -1.14
C GLU A 49 -4.83 3.98 -2.27
N TYR A 50 -4.16 3.60 -3.35
CA TYR A 50 -4.10 4.35 -4.59
C TYR A 50 -4.60 3.49 -5.74
N GLU A 51 -5.33 4.09 -6.66
CA GLU A 51 -5.74 3.47 -7.91
C GLU A 51 -5.27 4.36 -9.06
N ASN A 52 -4.49 3.80 -9.98
CA ASN A 52 -3.91 4.56 -11.09
C ASN A 52 -3.19 5.84 -10.63
N GLY A 53 -2.47 5.78 -9.50
CA GLY A 53 -1.76 6.91 -8.89
C GLY A 53 -2.63 7.95 -8.16
N HIS A 54 -3.95 7.78 -8.12
CA HIS A 54 -4.86 8.67 -7.39
C HIS A 54 -5.18 8.09 -6.02
N TYR A 55 -5.11 8.95 -5.00
CA TYR A 55 -5.51 8.60 -3.64
C TYR A 55 -6.98 8.19 -3.61
N ARG A 56 -7.27 7.05 -2.96
CA ARG A 56 -8.62 6.50 -2.85
C ARG A 56 -9.18 6.58 -1.44
N ARG A 57 -8.41 6.13 -0.44
CA ARG A 57 -8.84 6.07 0.97
C ARG A 57 -7.65 5.85 1.90
N THR A 58 -7.87 6.14 3.19
CA THR A 58 -6.94 5.84 4.28
C THR A 58 -7.65 5.01 5.35
N TYR A 59 -6.96 4.04 5.94
CA TYR A 59 -7.45 3.22 7.04
C TYR A 59 -6.31 2.62 7.86
N GLY A 60 -6.66 1.80 8.85
CA GLY A 60 -5.70 1.13 9.72
C GLY A 60 -5.00 2.09 10.68
N SER A 61 -4.24 1.50 11.60
CA SER A 61 -3.39 2.23 12.54
C SER A 61 -2.22 1.36 12.95
N ASN A 62 -1.10 1.99 13.34
CA ASN A 62 0.11 1.28 13.75
C ASN A 62 0.66 0.31 12.68
N ALA A 63 0.39 0.56 11.40
CA ALA A 63 0.90 -0.24 10.30
C ALA A 63 2.42 -0.01 10.13
N VAL A 64 3.15 -1.08 9.84
CA VAL A 64 4.60 -1.03 9.55
C VAL A 64 4.93 -1.65 8.19
N ASN A 65 4.07 -2.55 7.70
CA ASN A 65 4.22 -3.17 6.39
C ASN A 65 2.85 -3.49 5.78
N VAL A 66 2.82 -3.70 4.47
CA VAL A 66 1.60 -4.03 3.73
C VAL A 66 1.91 -4.96 2.57
N GLN A 67 0.99 -5.88 2.31
CA GLN A 67 0.99 -6.75 1.13
C GLN A 67 -0.39 -6.74 0.49
N VAL A 68 -0.44 -6.82 -0.83
CA VAL A 68 -1.68 -6.78 -1.61
C VAL A 68 -1.76 -7.97 -2.54
N SER A 69 -2.89 -8.66 -2.53
CA SER A 69 -3.18 -9.73 -3.49
C SER A 69 -4.68 -9.84 -3.73
N GLY A 70 -5.09 -9.76 -5.00
CA GLY A 70 -6.50 -9.91 -5.40
C GLY A 70 -7.45 -8.92 -4.71
N GLY A 71 -7.01 -7.68 -4.51
CA GLY A 71 -7.76 -6.63 -3.80
C GLY A 71 -7.89 -6.83 -2.28
N ILE A 72 -7.20 -7.80 -1.70
CA ILE A 72 -7.06 -7.95 -0.25
C ILE A 72 -5.75 -7.29 0.17
N VAL A 73 -5.82 -6.47 1.21
CA VAL A 73 -4.68 -5.76 1.78
C VAL A 73 -4.38 -6.36 3.15
N ALA A 74 -3.25 -7.05 3.28
CA ALA A 74 -2.74 -7.57 4.53
C ALA A 74 -1.78 -6.56 5.15
N VAL A 75 -2.12 -6.07 6.34
CA VAL A 75 -1.39 -5.01 7.04
C VAL A 75 -0.69 -5.62 8.23
N THR A 76 0.64 -5.53 8.27
CA THR A 76 1.40 -5.90 9.47
C THR A 76 1.46 -4.70 10.39
N THR A 77 1.01 -4.88 11.63
CA THR A 77 1.04 -3.84 12.66
C THR A 77 2.36 -3.87 13.44
N SER A 78 2.72 -2.77 14.09
CA SER A 78 3.90 -2.67 14.96
C SER A 78 3.87 -3.61 16.16
N LYS A 79 2.70 -4.20 16.47
CA LYS A 79 2.51 -5.21 17.51
C LYS A 79 2.70 -6.64 17.00
N GLY A 80 3.10 -6.82 15.74
CA GLY A 80 3.32 -8.13 15.11
C GLY A 80 2.05 -8.85 14.65
N LYS A 81 0.88 -8.22 14.79
CA LYS A 81 -0.39 -8.77 14.27
C LYS A 81 -0.57 -8.45 12.79
N VAL A 82 -1.27 -9.32 12.08
CA VAL A 82 -1.65 -9.10 10.68
C VAL A 82 -3.14 -8.84 10.58
N GLU A 83 -3.53 -7.70 10.02
CA GLU A 83 -4.91 -7.30 9.80
C GLU A 83 -5.24 -7.35 8.31
N GLU A 84 -6.27 -8.11 7.93
CA GLU A 84 -6.74 -8.14 6.54
C GLU A 84 -7.85 -7.13 6.31
N TYR A 85 -7.71 -6.36 5.24
CA TYR A 85 -8.69 -5.40 4.77
C TYR A 85 -9.14 -5.74 3.35
N LYS A 86 -10.42 -5.51 3.09
CA LYS A 86 -10.98 -5.55 1.72
C LYS A 86 -11.74 -4.27 1.48
N ASN A 87 -11.34 -3.51 0.46
CA ASN A 87 -11.87 -2.17 0.18
C ASN A 87 -11.81 -1.26 1.44
N GLY A 88 -10.70 -1.28 2.17
CA GLY A 88 -10.52 -0.54 3.43
C GLY A 88 -11.39 -0.97 4.62
N ILE A 89 -12.19 -2.04 4.50
CA ILE A 89 -12.99 -2.58 5.59
C ILE A 89 -12.22 -3.73 6.23
N HIS A 90 -12.01 -3.65 7.55
CA HIS A 90 -11.37 -4.70 8.33
C HIS A 90 -12.16 -6.01 8.24
N LYS A 91 -11.46 -7.12 7.96
CA LYS A 91 -12.05 -8.46 7.84
C LYS A 91 -11.72 -9.34 9.01
N ARG A 92 -10.43 -9.42 9.38
CA ARG A 92 -9.93 -10.28 10.45
C ARG A 92 -8.51 -9.90 10.85
N THR A 93 -8.13 -10.35 12.03
CA THR A 93 -6.78 -10.21 12.60
C THR A 93 -6.22 -11.59 12.90
N TYR A 94 -4.94 -11.78 12.63
CA TYR A 94 -4.14 -12.94 13.02
C TYR A 94 -3.09 -12.51 14.05
#